data_AF-A0A2V7P6K0-F1
#
_entry.id   AF-A0A2V7P6K0-F1
#
_cell.length_a   1.000
_cell.length_b   1.000
_cell.length_c   1.000
_cell.angle_alpha   90.00
_cell.angle_beta   90.00
_cell.angle_gamma   90.00
#
_symmetry.space_group_name_H-M   'P 1'
#
loop_
_entity.id
_entity.type
_entity.pdbx_description
1 polymer ?
#
loop_
_entity_poly.entity_id
_entity_poly.type
_entity_poly.pdbx_seq_one_letter_code
_entity_poly.pdbx_strand_id
1 'polypeptide(L)'
;MRTTLTTRLATAALVGLAGFSLPAAARAGRPPDPTVVLPAEPHPEINSAIVALERAKFHLMHAAHDFGGHRAAPGAAVRQGLNQRLVSPGPKREGTMAEMIRKVEYYYTTAANKPGEGTRLLDALRMAGVNLRAVHGFPSARKAQIDFVPADTAAFLAAAKNAKIKLSKPKTAFLIEGDDRMGALGGVMARLAAAKINVTAVTGISAGMGRWGGILWVKPGDVNKAAAALG
;
A
#
# COMPACT_ATOMS: atom_id res chain seq x y z
N MET A 1 -10.97 10.87 -63.20
CA MET A 1 -12.30 10.30 -63.54
C MET A 1 -12.10 8.87 -64.02
N ARG A 2 -12.93 7.92 -63.55
CA ARG A 2 -13.14 6.54 -64.07
C ARG A 2 -11.93 5.57 -64.07
N THR A 3 -12.07 4.24 -64.28
CA THR A 3 -12.92 3.17 -63.67
C THR A 3 -12.44 1.82 -64.27
N THR A 4 -12.48 0.70 -63.51
CA THR A 4 -12.27 -0.73 -63.93
C THR A 4 -10.92 -1.11 -64.57
N LEU A 5 -10.23 -2.23 -64.29
CA LEU A 5 -10.48 -3.56 -63.66
C LEU A 5 -11.01 -4.68 -64.58
N THR A 6 -10.39 -5.88 -64.45
CA THR A 6 -10.72 -7.23 -64.97
C THR A 6 -10.46 -7.59 -66.45
N THR A 7 -10.21 -8.84 -66.89
CA THR A 7 -9.60 -10.12 -66.35
C THR A 7 -9.51 -11.13 -67.55
N ARG A 8 -8.89 -12.33 -67.36
CA ARG A 8 -9.04 -13.61 -68.15
C ARG A 8 -7.91 -13.90 -69.18
N LEU A 9 -7.52 -15.15 -69.50
CA LEU A 9 -7.90 -16.51 -69.02
C LEU A 9 -6.78 -17.58 -69.27
N ALA A 10 -6.81 -18.70 -68.51
CA ALA A 10 -6.37 -20.08 -68.88
C ALA A 10 -4.87 -20.32 -69.25
N THR A 11 -4.29 -21.53 -69.35
CA THR A 11 -4.67 -22.98 -69.28
C THR A 11 -3.38 -23.79 -68.89
N ALA A 12 -3.22 -25.13 -68.70
CA ALA A 12 -4.03 -26.38 -68.71
C ALA A 12 -3.26 -27.53 -67.97
N ALA A 13 -3.90 -28.72 -67.82
CA ALA A 13 -3.33 -30.08 -68.03
C ALA A 13 -2.18 -30.67 -67.13
N LEU A 14 -2.04 -31.98 -66.85
CA LEU A 14 -2.94 -33.17 -66.92
C LEU A 14 -2.40 -34.39 -66.08
N VAL A 15 -3.30 -35.22 -65.50
CA VAL A 15 -3.32 -36.72 -65.35
C VAL A 15 -2.13 -37.57 -64.81
N GLY A 16 -2.45 -38.62 -64.00
CA GLY A 16 -1.62 -39.84 -63.78
C GLY A 16 -1.50 -40.35 -62.31
N LEU A 17 -2.43 -41.10 -61.65
CA LEU A 17 -2.93 -42.50 -61.77
C LEU A 17 -2.08 -43.65 -61.12
N ALA A 18 -2.49 -44.07 -59.90
CA ALA A 18 -2.39 -45.40 -59.20
C ALA A 18 -1.04 -46.16 -58.97
N GLY A 19 -0.88 -46.80 -57.77
CA GLY A 19 0.14 -47.87 -57.57
C GLY A 19 0.58 -48.31 -56.16
N PHE A 20 -0.27 -49.06 -55.41
CA PHE A 20 0.06 -50.17 -54.45
C PHE A 20 1.01 -50.04 -53.21
N SER A 21 0.81 -50.97 -52.27
CA SER A 21 1.66 -51.45 -51.13
C SER A 21 1.95 -50.59 -49.87
N LEU A 22 1.57 -51.19 -48.72
CA LEU A 22 2.17 -51.07 -47.38
C LEU A 22 3.21 -52.21 -47.16
N PRO A 23 3.97 -52.31 -46.03
CA PRO A 23 3.90 -51.53 -44.78
C PRO A 23 5.23 -50.93 -44.26
N ALA A 24 5.08 -50.18 -43.16
CA ALA A 24 6.04 -49.80 -42.14
C ALA A 24 7.51 -50.26 -42.22
N ALA A 25 8.43 -49.27 -42.25
CA ALA A 25 9.76 -49.37 -41.66
C ALA A 25 10.00 -48.14 -40.79
N ALA A 26 10.23 -48.32 -39.49
CA ALA A 26 10.45 -47.22 -38.55
C ALA A 26 11.83 -46.59 -38.78
N ARG A 27 11.90 -45.48 -39.51
CA ARG A 27 13.09 -44.63 -39.52
C ARG A 27 13.08 -43.75 -38.28
N ALA A 28 14.09 -43.94 -37.42
CA ALA A 28 14.34 -43.11 -36.26
C ALA A 28 14.40 -41.63 -36.65
N GLY A 29 13.92 -40.76 -35.75
CA GLY A 29 13.97 -39.31 -35.95
C GLY A 29 15.40 -38.85 -36.23
N ARG A 30 15.54 -37.90 -37.16
CA ARG A 30 16.82 -37.19 -37.41
C ARG A 30 17.35 -36.68 -36.06
N PRO A 31 18.64 -36.85 -35.72
CA PRO A 31 19.20 -36.23 -34.52
C PRO A 31 18.96 -34.71 -34.58
N PRO A 32 18.63 -34.06 -33.45
CA PRO A 32 18.35 -32.63 -33.43
C PRO A 32 19.57 -31.84 -33.94
N ASP A 33 19.29 -30.81 -34.73
CA ASP A 33 20.32 -29.91 -35.26
C ASP A 33 21.04 -29.20 -34.09
N PRO A 34 22.38 -29.32 -33.95
CA PRO A 34 23.11 -28.78 -32.79
C PRO A 34 23.00 -27.26 -32.60
N THR A 35 22.39 -26.55 -33.55
CA THR A 35 22.29 -25.08 -33.58
C THR A 35 20.92 -24.52 -33.23
N VAL A 36 19.95 -25.35 -32.79
CA VAL A 36 18.70 -24.85 -32.19
C VAL A 36 18.95 -24.33 -30.78
N VAL A 37 19.62 -23.18 -30.70
CA VAL A 37 19.68 -22.35 -29.48
C VAL A 37 18.28 -21.78 -29.27
N LEU A 38 17.52 -22.40 -28.36
CA LEU A 38 16.28 -21.82 -27.87
C LEU A 38 16.60 -20.42 -27.31
N PRO A 39 15.87 -19.36 -27.71
CA PRO A 39 16.13 -18.03 -27.18
C PRO A 39 15.92 -18.06 -25.66
N ALA A 40 16.95 -17.66 -24.91
CA ALA A 40 16.90 -17.65 -23.45
C ALA A 40 15.71 -16.79 -23.00
N GLU A 41 14.89 -17.31 -22.08
CA GLU A 41 13.72 -16.58 -21.60
C GLU A 41 14.15 -15.23 -21.01
N PRO A 42 13.43 -14.13 -21.31
CA PRO A 42 14.01 -12.79 -21.29
C PRO A 42 14.44 -12.26 -19.91
N HIS A 43 14.05 -12.92 -18.81
CA HIS A 43 14.25 -12.43 -17.44
C HIS A 43 14.55 -13.57 -16.45
N PRO A 44 15.79 -14.10 -16.39
CA PRO A 44 16.16 -15.17 -15.45
C PRO A 44 15.97 -14.77 -13.99
N GLU A 45 16.11 -13.48 -13.65
CA GLU A 45 15.86 -12.94 -12.32
C GLU A 45 14.39 -13.15 -11.90
N ILE A 46 13.44 -12.90 -12.82
CA ILE A 46 12.00 -13.07 -12.56
C ILE A 46 11.67 -14.54 -12.30
N ASN A 47 12.20 -15.46 -13.11
CA ASN A 47 12.00 -16.89 -12.91
C ASN A 47 12.60 -17.36 -11.56
N SER A 48 13.78 -16.84 -11.17
CA SER A 48 14.36 -17.13 -9.85
C SER A 48 13.51 -16.58 -8.68
N ALA A 49 12.93 -15.39 -8.85
CA ALA A 49 12.05 -14.76 -7.85
C ALA A 49 10.72 -15.52 -7.68
N ILE A 50 10.14 -16.02 -8.78
CA ILE A 50 8.96 -16.90 -8.74
C ILE A 50 9.28 -18.16 -7.94
N VAL A 51 10.37 -18.87 -8.28
CA VAL A 51 10.79 -20.09 -7.58
C VAL A 51 11.08 -19.83 -6.08
N ALA A 52 11.65 -18.67 -5.74
CA ALA A 52 11.88 -18.28 -4.34
C ALA A 52 10.55 -18.05 -3.58
N LEU A 53 9.57 -17.38 -4.21
CA LEU A 53 8.24 -17.16 -3.63
C LEU A 53 7.45 -18.47 -3.48
N GLU A 54 7.58 -19.41 -4.42
CA GLU A 54 6.96 -20.73 -4.31
C GLU A 54 7.56 -21.57 -3.19
N ARG A 55 8.88 -21.53 -3.00
CA ARG A 55 9.55 -22.15 -1.83
C ARG A 55 9.10 -21.51 -0.52
N ALA A 56 9.03 -20.19 -0.44
CA ALA A 56 8.53 -19.49 0.75
C ALA A 56 7.08 -19.89 1.09
N LYS A 57 6.21 -19.94 0.09
CA LYS A 57 4.82 -20.44 0.20
C LYS A 57 4.78 -21.90 0.65
N PHE A 58 5.63 -22.77 0.11
CA PHE A 58 5.74 -24.17 0.53
C PHE A 58 6.12 -24.27 2.01
N HIS A 59 7.13 -23.51 2.47
CA HIS A 59 7.52 -23.49 3.88
C HIS A 59 6.41 -22.94 4.79
N LEU A 60 5.68 -21.88 4.39
CA LEU A 60 4.52 -21.39 5.16
C LEU A 60 3.37 -22.42 5.24
N MET A 61 3.22 -23.31 4.25
CA MET A 61 2.18 -24.33 4.24
C MET A 61 2.55 -25.62 4.99
N HIS A 62 3.84 -25.86 5.25
CA HIS A 62 4.35 -27.05 5.94
C HIS A 62 5.03 -26.75 7.29
N ALA A 63 5.07 -25.48 7.71
CA ALA A 63 5.44 -25.11 9.07
C ALA A 63 4.45 -25.73 10.07
N ALA A 64 4.98 -26.33 11.14
CA ALA A 64 4.14 -26.90 12.19
C ALA A 64 3.37 -25.78 12.92
N HIS A 65 2.07 -25.71 12.69
CA HIS A 65 1.18 -24.74 13.33
C HIS A 65 0.84 -25.17 14.77
N ASP A 66 1.61 -24.70 15.75
CA ASP A 66 1.24 -24.80 17.17
C ASP A 66 1.18 -23.43 17.86
N PHE A 67 0.15 -22.67 17.48
CA PHE A 67 -0.26 -21.44 18.16
C PHE A 67 -1.79 -21.30 18.14
N GLY A 68 -2.45 -21.61 19.27
CA GLY A 68 -3.71 -20.95 19.63
C GLY A 68 -4.99 -21.28 18.85
N GLY A 69 -5.23 -22.55 18.51
CA GLY A 69 -6.59 -23.12 18.47
C GLY A 69 -7.61 -22.66 17.40
N HIS A 70 -7.30 -21.73 16.49
CA HIS A 70 -8.26 -21.25 15.48
C HIS A 70 -7.88 -21.61 14.03
N ARG A 71 -8.62 -22.56 13.46
CA ARG A 71 -8.36 -23.19 12.14
C ARG A 71 -8.95 -22.37 10.97
N ALA A 72 -8.30 -21.28 10.58
CA ALA A 72 -8.59 -20.57 9.33
C ALA A 72 -7.58 -20.96 8.23
N ALA A 73 -8.05 -21.33 7.03
CA ALA A 73 -7.19 -21.89 5.97
C ALA A 73 -6.32 -20.82 5.26
N PRO A 74 -4.98 -20.77 5.46
CA PRO A 74 -4.16 -19.65 4.97
C PRO A 74 -4.08 -19.57 3.44
N GLY A 75 -4.15 -20.72 2.78
CA GLY A 75 -4.01 -20.83 1.32
C GLY A 75 -5.17 -20.28 0.50
N ALA A 76 -6.26 -19.79 1.09
CA ALA A 76 -7.36 -19.17 0.35
C ALA A 76 -7.02 -17.72 -0.04
N ALA A 77 -6.78 -16.85 0.95
CA ALA A 77 -6.48 -15.43 0.75
C ALA A 77 -5.25 -15.19 -0.14
N VAL A 78 -4.18 -15.98 0.04
CA VAL A 78 -2.94 -15.87 -0.76
C VAL A 78 -3.19 -16.17 -2.24
N ARG A 79 -4.06 -17.15 -2.57
CA ARG A 79 -4.44 -17.43 -3.97
C ARG A 79 -5.34 -16.34 -4.56
N GLN A 80 -6.25 -15.79 -3.76
CA GLN A 80 -7.16 -14.74 -4.20
C GLN A 80 -6.41 -13.44 -4.56
N GLY A 81 -5.43 -13.04 -3.75
CA GLY A 81 -4.56 -11.88 -4.04
C GLY A 81 -3.61 -12.08 -5.23
N LEU A 82 -3.16 -13.31 -5.50
CA LEU A 82 -2.35 -13.61 -6.69
C LEU A 82 -3.18 -13.60 -7.98
N ASN A 83 -4.37 -14.21 -7.98
CA ASN A 83 -5.22 -14.26 -9.18
C ASN A 83 -5.70 -12.87 -9.63
N GLN A 84 -5.96 -11.94 -8.70
CA GLN A 84 -6.30 -10.56 -9.05
C GLN A 84 -5.17 -9.82 -9.80
N ARG A 85 -3.91 -10.20 -9.56
CA ARG A 85 -2.73 -9.48 -10.07
C ARG A 85 -2.26 -9.94 -11.46
N LEU A 86 -2.72 -11.12 -11.92
CA LEU A 86 -2.30 -11.72 -13.20
C LEU A 86 -3.27 -11.46 -14.37
N VAL A 87 -4.40 -10.80 -14.12
CA VAL A 87 -5.44 -10.53 -15.15
C VAL A 87 -5.45 -9.07 -15.64
N SER A 88 -4.74 -8.16 -14.95
CA SER A 88 -4.63 -6.76 -15.39
C SER A 88 -3.63 -6.60 -16.54
N PRO A 89 -4.00 -5.98 -17.68
CA PRO A 89 -3.03 -5.48 -18.65
C PRO A 89 -2.16 -4.37 -18.02
N GLY A 90 -1.01 -4.09 -18.65
CA GLY A 90 0.03 -3.18 -18.15
C GLY A 90 -0.45 -1.80 -17.69
N PRO A 91 0.34 -1.11 -16.85
CA PRO A 91 -0.15 -0.11 -15.89
C PRO A 91 -0.87 1.08 -16.55
N LYS A 92 -2.20 0.97 -16.59
CA LYS A 92 -3.06 2.14 -16.42
C LYS A 92 -2.64 2.82 -15.10
N ARG A 93 -2.64 4.15 -15.07
CA ARG A 93 -2.42 4.90 -13.83
C ARG A 93 -3.57 4.61 -12.87
N GLU A 94 -3.38 3.64 -11.98
CA GLU A 94 -4.22 3.50 -10.79
C GLU A 94 -4.17 4.83 -10.04
N GLY A 95 -5.35 5.33 -9.66
CA GLY A 95 -5.47 6.68 -9.12
C GLY A 95 -4.79 6.76 -7.76
N THR A 96 -3.62 7.40 -7.71
CA THR A 96 -2.96 7.75 -6.44
C THR A 96 -3.97 8.40 -5.51
N MET A 97 -4.10 7.90 -4.28
CA MET A 97 -5.01 8.48 -3.31
C MET A 97 -4.68 9.96 -3.10
N ALA A 98 -5.71 10.80 -3.27
CA ALA A 98 -5.74 12.12 -2.67
C ALA A 98 -5.66 11.94 -1.15
N GLU A 99 -5.03 12.90 -0.46
CA GLU A 99 -4.86 12.80 0.99
C GLU A 99 -6.22 12.73 1.69
N MET A 100 -6.45 11.66 2.46
CA MET A 100 -7.57 11.57 3.40
C MET A 100 -7.24 12.47 4.59
N ILE A 101 -7.85 13.65 4.60
CA ILE A 101 -7.67 14.65 5.66
C ILE A 101 -8.93 14.68 6.52
N ARG A 102 -8.77 14.60 7.84
CA ARG A 102 -9.90 14.60 8.79
C ARG A 102 -9.59 15.54 9.96
N LYS A 103 -10.57 16.38 10.33
CA LYS A 103 -10.54 17.08 11.63
C LYS A 103 -10.54 16.03 12.73
N VAL A 104 -9.59 16.13 13.65
CA VAL A 104 -9.49 15.27 14.84
C VAL A 104 -9.40 16.12 16.10
N GLU A 105 -9.96 15.60 17.18
CA GLU A 105 -9.74 16.14 18.51
C GLU A 105 -8.38 15.66 19.03
N TYR A 106 -7.66 16.55 19.72
CA TYR A 106 -6.42 16.21 20.40
C TYR A 106 -6.33 16.86 21.78
N TYR A 107 -5.58 16.22 22.65
CA TYR A 107 -5.29 16.66 24.01
C TYR A 107 -3.78 16.60 24.24
N TYR A 108 -3.23 17.49 25.07
CA TYR A 108 -1.80 17.43 25.41
C TYR A 108 -1.55 17.36 26.91
N THR A 109 -0.39 16.80 27.27
CA THR A 109 0.21 16.90 28.61
C THR A 109 1.66 17.36 28.51
N THR A 110 2.32 17.61 29.65
CA THR A 110 3.77 17.85 29.70
C THR A 110 4.47 16.82 30.57
N ALA A 111 5.46 16.13 30.03
CA ALA A 111 6.33 15.21 30.78
C ALA A 111 7.61 15.92 31.25
N ALA A 112 8.23 15.40 32.32
CA ALA A 112 9.60 15.75 32.65
C ALA A 112 10.56 15.17 31.60
N ASN A 113 11.63 15.89 31.25
CA ASN A 113 12.67 15.36 30.37
C ASN A 113 13.59 14.40 31.15
N LYS A 114 13.14 13.15 31.32
CA LYS A 114 13.91 12.06 31.95
C LYS A 114 13.48 10.70 31.35
N PRO A 115 14.30 9.65 31.44
CA PRO A 115 13.95 8.31 30.98
C PRO A 115 12.63 7.78 31.57
N GLY A 116 11.92 6.95 30.80
CA GLY A 116 10.71 6.25 31.23
C GLY A 116 9.40 7.06 31.26
N GLU A 117 9.42 8.39 31.15
CA GLU A 117 8.17 9.19 31.20
C GLU A 117 7.22 8.94 30.01
N GLY A 118 7.75 8.68 28.82
CA GLY A 118 6.95 8.28 27.66
C GLY A 118 6.24 6.95 27.89
N THR A 119 6.98 5.95 28.37
CA THR A 119 6.47 4.64 28.80
C THR A 119 5.39 4.78 29.87
N ARG A 120 5.64 5.56 30.93
CA ARG A 120 4.70 5.83 32.03
C ARG A 120 3.37 6.43 31.55
N LEU A 121 3.39 7.24 30.49
CA LEU A 121 2.17 7.82 29.90
C LEU A 121 1.45 6.83 28.97
N LEU A 122 2.17 6.15 28.09
CA LEU A 122 1.58 5.29 27.06
C LEU A 122 1.11 3.93 27.61
N ASP A 123 1.85 3.30 28.52
CA ASP A 123 1.42 2.04 29.14
C ASP A 123 0.18 2.23 30.03
N ALA A 124 0.03 3.39 30.68
CA ALA A 124 -1.18 3.69 31.45
C ALA A 124 -2.45 3.78 30.57
N LEU A 125 -2.32 4.24 29.33
CA LEU A 125 -3.40 4.25 28.33
C LEU A 125 -3.62 2.84 27.75
N ARG A 126 -2.54 2.11 27.45
CA ARG A 126 -2.56 0.71 26.97
C ARG A 126 -3.25 -0.23 27.96
N MET A 127 -2.93 -0.13 29.25
CA MET A 127 -3.54 -0.94 30.32
C MET A 127 -5.04 -0.67 30.48
N ALA A 128 -5.51 0.52 30.08
CA ALA A 128 -6.92 0.87 30.03
C ALA A 128 -7.60 0.53 28.67
N GLY A 129 -6.90 -0.17 27.77
CA GLY A 129 -7.42 -0.54 26.45
C GLY A 129 -7.54 0.61 25.44
N VAL A 130 -6.99 1.79 25.75
CA VAL A 130 -7.18 3.00 24.92
C VAL A 130 -6.28 2.95 23.68
N ASN A 131 -6.91 2.95 22.51
CA ASN A 131 -6.23 3.10 21.23
C ASN A 131 -6.07 4.58 20.84
N LEU A 132 -4.97 4.91 20.16
CA LEU A 132 -4.60 6.26 19.74
C LEU A 132 -4.41 6.26 18.22
N ARG A 133 -4.99 7.25 17.53
CA ARG A 133 -4.80 7.46 16.10
C ARG A 133 -3.43 8.05 15.79
N ALA A 134 -2.92 8.90 16.67
CA ALA A 134 -1.57 9.43 16.60
C ALA A 134 -1.08 9.92 17.97
N VAL A 135 0.25 9.99 18.11
CA VAL A 135 0.95 10.62 19.24
C VAL A 135 2.08 11.47 18.68
N HIS A 136 2.24 12.69 19.19
CA HIS A 136 3.33 13.58 18.80
C HIS A 136 3.99 14.19 20.04
N GLY A 137 5.25 13.85 20.28
CA GLY A 137 6.05 14.38 21.38
C GLY A 137 7.11 15.36 20.86
N PHE A 138 7.22 16.54 21.47
CA PHE A 138 8.20 17.55 21.08
C PHE A 138 8.74 18.35 22.29
N PRO A 139 9.95 18.93 22.22
CA PRO A 139 10.51 19.75 23.29
C PRO A 139 9.66 20.99 23.60
N SER A 140 9.43 21.27 24.87
CA SER A 140 8.67 22.41 25.36
C SER A 140 9.35 22.98 26.61
N ALA A 141 10.18 24.00 26.42
CA ALA A 141 11.13 24.50 27.43
C ALA A 141 11.95 23.35 28.07
N ARG A 142 11.93 23.21 29.41
CA ARG A 142 12.66 22.15 30.16
C ARG A 142 11.87 20.83 30.28
N LYS A 143 10.94 20.57 29.35
CA LYS A 143 9.99 19.44 29.35
C LYS A 143 9.79 18.92 27.93
N ALA A 144 9.07 17.81 27.80
CA ALA A 144 8.39 17.47 26.55
C ALA A 144 6.91 17.85 26.66
N GLN A 145 6.32 18.39 25.59
CA GLN A 145 4.88 18.31 25.36
C GLN A 145 4.58 17.01 24.61
N ILE A 146 3.47 16.35 24.95
CA ILE A 146 2.98 15.16 24.25
C ILE A 146 1.51 15.40 23.89
N ASP A 147 1.23 15.45 22.60
CA ASP A 147 -0.09 15.54 22.01
C ASP A 147 -0.60 14.12 21.69
N PHE A 148 -1.83 13.83 22.08
CA PHE A 148 -2.53 12.56 21.86
C PHE A 148 -3.78 12.80 21.01
N VAL A 149 -3.93 12.02 19.95
CA VAL A 149 -5.17 11.94 19.16
C VAL A 149 -5.85 10.60 19.48
N PRO A 150 -6.88 10.56 20.34
CA PRO A 150 -7.51 9.30 20.72
C PRO A 150 -8.34 8.68 19.58
N ALA A 151 -8.50 7.36 19.62
CA ALA A 151 -9.49 6.67 18.77
C ALA A 151 -10.90 6.71 19.37
N ASP A 152 -10.99 6.83 20.70
CA ASP A 152 -12.20 7.07 21.50
C ASP A 152 -11.86 8.11 22.58
N THR A 153 -12.46 9.29 22.49
CA THR A 153 -12.26 10.39 23.45
C THR A 153 -12.76 10.04 24.85
N ALA A 154 -13.90 9.35 24.98
CA ALA A 154 -14.49 9.07 26.29
C ALA A 154 -13.64 8.06 27.07
N ALA A 155 -13.21 6.99 26.42
CA ALA A 155 -12.29 6.01 26.99
C ALA A 155 -10.94 6.65 27.35
N PHE A 156 -10.38 7.48 26.47
CA PHE A 156 -9.12 8.21 26.70
C PHE A 156 -9.20 9.15 27.90
N LEU A 157 -10.25 9.96 28.02
CA LEU A 157 -10.44 10.88 29.15
C LEU A 157 -10.63 10.13 30.48
N ALA A 158 -11.36 9.01 30.48
CA ALA A 158 -11.53 8.16 31.65
C ALA A 158 -10.19 7.53 32.09
N ALA A 159 -9.43 6.96 31.15
CA ALA A 159 -8.12 6.39 31.42
C ALA A 159 -7.12 7.44 31.95
N ALA A 160 -7.05 8.60 31.30
CA ALA A 160 -6.16 9.69 31.73
C ALA A 160 -6.51 10.20 33.13
N LYS A 161 -7.81 10.34 33.45
CA LYS A 161 -8.27 10.69 34.80
C LYS A 161 -7.84 9.66 35.84
N ASN A 162 -8.05 8.37 35.58
CA ASN A 162 -7.68 7.28 36.49
C ASN A 162 -6.16 7.18 36.68
N ALA A 163 -5.39 7.36 35.61
CA ALA A 163 -3.92 7.43 35.61
C ALA A 163 -3.35 8.76 36.16
N LYS A 164 -4.21 9.70 36.60
CA LYS A 164 -3.85 11.03 37.12
C LYS A 164 -3.04 11.89 36.13
N ILE A 165 -3.20 11.64 34.83
CA ILE A 165 -2.57 12.39 33.74
C ILE A 165 -3.33 13.71 33.57
N LYS A 166 -2.65 14.84 33.81
CA LYS A 166 -3.22 16.17 33.60
C LYS A 166 -3.21 16.52 32.12
N LEU A 167 -4.39 16.49 31.50
CA LEU A 167 -4.62 16.88 30.11
C LEU A 167 -5.01 18.35 29.98
N SER A 168 -4.85 18.89 28.77
CA SER A 168 -5.45 20.15 28.35
C SER A 168 -6.97 20.07 28.20
N LYS A 169 -7.63 21.21 27.98
CA LYS A 169 -8.92 21.23 27.28
C LYS A 169 -8.77 20.63 25.87
N PRO A 170 -9.85 20.11 25.25
CA PRO A 170 -9.81 19.63 23.88
C PRO A 170 -9.38 20.73 22.91
N LYS A 171 -8.70 20.31 21.83
CA LYS A 171 -8.27 21.16 20.72
C LYS A 171 -8.46 20.42 19.40
N THR A 172 -8.48 21.13 18.27
CA THR A 172 -8.59 20.53 16.93
C THR A 172 -7.24 20.51 16.21
N ALA A 173 -6.94 19.37 15.58
CA ALA A 173 -5.88 19.22 14.59
C ALA A 173 -6.45 18.54 13.33
N PHE A 174 -5.62 18.35 12.31
CA PHE A 174 -5.93 17.57 11.12
C PHE A 174 -5.04 16.33 11.07
N LEU A 175 -5.65 15.15 11.01
CA LEU A 175 -4.96 13.90 10.70
C LEU A 175 -5.00 13.69 9.18
N ILE A 176 -3.85 13.34 8.62
CA ILE A 176 -3.61 13.18 7.18
C ILE A 176 -3.12 11.76 6.92
N GLU A 177 -3.67 11.08 5.91
CA GLU A 177 -3.23 9.76 5.41
C GLU A 177 -3.22 9.78 3.88
N GLY A 178 -2.27 9.12 3.22
CA GLY A 178 -2.25 9.00 1.75
C GLY A 178 -1.08 8.19 1.21
N ASP A 179 -0.92 8.14 -0.11
CA ASP A 179 0.21 7.45 -0.77
C ASP A 179 1.50 8.26 -0.64
N ASP A 180 2.61 7.60 -0.31
CA ASP A 180 3.92 8.25 -0.17
C ASP A 180 4.47 8.59 -1.55
N ARG A 181 4.47 9.89 -1.86
CA ARG A 181 4.93 10.43 -3.15
C ARG A 181 5.59 11.79 -2.96
N MET A 182 6.54 12.09 -3.84
CA MET A 182 7.21 13.39 -3.88
C MET A 182 6.19 14.53 -3.84
N GLY A 183 6.36 15.44 -2.89
CA GLY A 183 5.50 16.62 -2.73
C GLY A 183 4.11 16.38 -2.13
N ALA A 184 3.76 15.20 -1.61
CA ALA A 184 2.44 14.96 -1.00
C ALA A 184 2.09 15.98 0.10
N LEU A 185 2.92 16.08 1.14
CA LEU A 185 2.78 17.12 2.16
C LEU A 185 2.86 18.54 1.59
N GLY A 186 3.67 18.75 0.53
CA GLY A 186 3.73 20.04 -0.18
C GLY A 186 2.38 20.46 -0.77
N GLY A 187 1.62 19.54 -1.35
CA GLY A 187 0.26 19.78 -1.86
C GLY A 187 -0.79 20.06 -0.78
N VAL A 188 -0.58 19.56 0.45
CA VAL A 188 -1.38 19.94 1.63
C VAL A 188 -1.06 21.38 2.05
N MET A 189 0.24 21.71 2.16
CA MET A 189 0.68 23.06 2.55
C MET A 189 0.30 24.12 1.50
N ALA A 190 0.35 23.80 0.21
CA ALA A 190 -0.05 24.69 -0.88
C ALA A 190 -1.54 25.07 -0.83
N ARG A 191 -2.43 24.12 -0.51
CA ARG A 191 -3.87 24.38 -0.29
C ARG A 191 -4.10 25.42 0.82
N LEU A 192 -3.41 25.27 1.95
CA LEU A 192 -3.52 26.18 3.09
C LEU A 192 -2.89 27.56 2.80
N ALA A 193 -1.79 27.59 2.06
CA ALA A 193 -1.16 28.84 1.62
C ALA A 193 -2.07 29.63 0.66
N ALA A 194 -2.69 28.96 -0.32
CA ALA A 194 -3.66 29.58 -1.23
C ALA A 194 -4.88 30.14 -0.48
N ALA A 195 -5.36 29.43 0.54
CA ALA A 195 -6.42 29.89 1.43
C ALA A 195 -5.98 31.01 2.41
N LYS A 196 -4.69 31.41 2.43
CA LYS A 196 -4.10 32.35 3.40
C LYS A 196 -4.33 31.90 4.84
N ILE A 197 -3.82 30.72 5.20
CA ILE A 197 -3.94 30.10 6.53
C ILE A 197 -2.56 29.83 7.11
N ASN A 198 -2.35 30.23 8.37
CA ASN A 198 -1.08 30.01 9.07
C ASN A 198 -1.07 28.64 9.77
N VAL A 199 -0.24 27.74 9.25
CA VAL A 199 0.08 26.47 9.92
C VAL A 199 0.90 26.76 11.18
N THR A 200 0.45 26.23 12.32
CA THR A 200 1.07 26.41 13.63
C THR A 200 2.14 25.35 13.90
N ALA A 201 1.90 24.12 13.44
CA ALA A 201 2.84 23.02 13.44
C ALA A 201 2.41 21.99 12.38
N VAL A 202 3.35 21.15 11.94
CA VAL A 202 3.05 19.99 11.09
C VAL A 202 4.09 18.89 11.33
N THR A 203 3.69 17.64 11.20
CA THR A 203 4.55 16.45 11.22
C THR A 203 4.10 15.51 10.10
N GLY A 204 5.04 14.97 9.33
CA GLY A 204 4.81 13.93 8.31
C GLY A 204 5.74 12.75 8.55
N ILE A 205 5.23 11.54 8.33
CA ILE A 205 5.91 10.25 8.60
C ILE A 205 5.51 9.25 7.52
N SER A 206 6.46 8.51 6.94
CA SER A 206 6.15 7.37 6.07
C SER A 206 5.51 6.23 6.89
N ALA A 207 4.33 5.77 6.46
CA ALA A 207 3.42 4.87 7.17
C ALA A 207 3.46 3.41 6.65
N GLY A 208 4.58 3.04 6.02
CA GLY A 208 4.83 1.73 5.44
C GLY A 208 3.98 1.42 4.19
N MET A 209 4.37 0.38 3.45
CA MET A 209 3.64 -0.12 2.28
C MET A 209 3.37 0.95 1.20
N GLY A 210 4.28 1.91 1.01
CA GLY A 210 4.12 2.99 0.03
C GLY A 210 3.11 4.09 0.44
N ARG A 211 2.82 4.22 1.74
CA ARG A 211 1.91 5.24 2.30
C ARG A 211 2.65 6.19 3.24
N TRP A 212 2.09 7.37 3.48
CA TRP A 212 2.49 8.31 4.52
C TRP A 212 1.28 8.73 5.37
N GLY A 213 1.57 9.36 6.50
CA GLY A 213 0.58 10.08 7.29
C GLY A 213 1.20 11.28 8.00
N GLY A 214 0.34 12.12 8.59
CA GLY A 214 0.79 13.31 9.28
C GLY A 214 -0.26 13.95 10.18
N ILE A 215 0.19 14.87 11.03
CA ILE A 215 -0.67 15.72 11.84
C ILE A 215 -0.35 17.18 11.51
N LEU A 216 -1.38 18.00 11.34
CA LEU A 216 -1.26 19.43 11.04
C LEU A 216 -2.13 20.26 12.00
N TRP A 217 -1.57 21.36 12.49
CA TRP A 217 -2.24 22.27 13.42
C TRP A 217 -2.36 23.68 12.83
N VAL A 218 -3.48 24.35 13.09
CA VAL A 218 -3.74 25.76 12.75
C VAL A 218 -4.27 26.50 13.99
N LYS A 219 -4.39 27.83 13.93
CA LYS A 219 -5.01 28.58 15.03
C LYS A 219 -6.50 28.21 15.16
N PRO A 220 -7.10 28.21 16.37
CA PRO A 220 -8.49 27.79 16.57
C PRO A 220 -9.53 28.50 15.67
N GLY A 221 -9.34 29.80 15.38
CA GLY A 221 -10.20 30.55 14.47
C GLY A 221 -10.08 30.16 12.99
N ASP A 222 -8.95 29.57 12.59
CA ASP A 222 -8.71 29.12 11.22
C ASP A 222 -9.26 27.70 10.95
N VAL A 223 -9.65 26.93 11.97
CA VAL A 223 -9.97 25.49 11.87
C VAL A 223 -11.05 25.18 10.81
N ASN A 224 -12.16 25.92 10.77
CA ASN A 224 -13.22 25.65 9.79
C ASN A 224 -12.83 26.10 8.38
N LYS A 225 -12.03 27.16 8.26
CA LYS A 225 -11.47 27.65 6.99
C LYS A 225 -10.42 26.67 6.44
N ALA A 226 -9.62 26.07 7.31
CA ALA A 226 -8.63 25.05 6.98
C ALA A 226 -9.30 23.75 6.51
N ALA A 227 -10.39 23.31 7.16
CA ALA A 227 -11.16 22.18 6.68
C ALA A 227 -11.69 22.43 5.25
N ALA A 228 -12.37 23.55 5.02
CA ALA A 228 -12.88 23.92 3.69
C ALA A 228 -11.80 24.05 2.60
N ALA A 229 -10.55 24.37 2.98
CA ALA A 229 -9.41 24.47 2.05
C ALA A 229 -8.70 23.13 1.81
N LEU A 230 -8.88 22.13 2.69
CA LEU A 230 -8.21 20.84 2.61
C LEU A 230 -9.06 19.77 1.91
N GLY A 231 -10.39 19.80 2.13
CA GLY A 231 -11.35 18.81 1.64
C GLY A 231 -12.07 18.07 2.77
#